data_AF-K1TZE4-F1
#
_entry.id   AF-K1TZE4-F1
#
_cell.length_a   1.000
_cell.length_b   1.000
_cell.length_c   1.000
_cell.angle_alpha   90.00
_cell.angle_beta   90.00
_cell.angle_gamma   90.00
#
_symmetry.space_group_name_H-M   'P 1'
#
loop_
_entity.id
_entity.type
_entity.pdbx_description
1 polymer ?
#
loop_
_entity_poly.entity_id
_entity_poly.type
_entity_poly.pdbx_seq_one_letter_code
_entity_poly.pdbx_strand_id
1 'polypeptide(L)' 'MREVTIERNTNETQIELTLNLDGAGRYQVDTGCGFLNHMLELFARHGRFDLVLTCHGDVEVDYH' A
#
# COMPACT_ATOMS: atom_id res chain seq x y z
N MET A 1 -15.18 2.43 -13.43
CA MET A 1 -14.00 1.85 -12.76
C MET A 1 -13.20 3.03 -12.23
N ARG A 2 -13.21 3.18 -10.91
CA ARG A 2 -12.55 4.26 -10.17
C ARG A 2 -11.18 3.77 -9.71
N GLU A 3 -10.18 3.98 -10.55
CA GLU A 3 -8.82 3.48 -10.35
C GLU A 3 -7.81 4.62 -10.48
N VAL A 4 -6.77 4.58 -9.64
CA VAL A 4 -5.68 5.55 -9.69
C VAL A 4 -4.35 4.86 -9.35
N THR A 5 -3.30 5.29 -10.05
CA THR A 5 -1.91 4.97 -9.73
C THR A 5 -1.19 6.25 -9.33
N ILE A 6 -0.45 6.20 -8.24
CA ILE A 6 0.30 7.32 -7.68
C ILE A 6 1.70 6.83 -7.30
N GLU A 7 2.69 7.63 -7.65
CA GLU A 7 4.07 7.50 -7.19
C GLU A 7 4.43 8.71 -6.31
N ARG A 8 5.09 8.46 -5.19
CA ARG A 8 5.60 9.50 -4.29
C ARG A 8 6.99 9.13 -3.81
N ASN A 9 7.95 9.98 -4.11
CA ASN A 9 9.33 9.82 -3.69
C ASN A 9 9.77 11.02 -2.84
N THR A 10 10.33 10.74 -1.67
CA THR A 10 10.99 11.69 -0.77
C THR A 10 12.38 11.17 -0.42
N ASN A 11 13.08 11.84 0.50
CA ASN A 11 14.35 11.32 1.01
C ASN A 11 14.17 10.13 1.96
N GLU A 12 13.01 10.08 2.62
CA GLU A 12 12.65 9.07 3.62
C GLU A 12 11.98 7.85 2.98
N THR A 13 11.12 8.05 1.97
CA THR A 13 10.30 6.96 1.41
C THR A 13 10.17 7.04 -0.11
N GLN A 14 10.09 5.87 -0.75
CA GLN A 14 9.70 5.70 -2.15
C GLN A 14 8.47 4.79 -2.19
N ILE A 15 7.36 5.32 -2.70
CA ILE A 15 6.04 4.68 -2.63
C ILE A 15 5.44 4.60 -4.03
N GLU A 16 5.03 3.41 -4.44
CA GLU A 16 4.19 3.16 -5.61
C GLU A 16 2.88 2.51 -5.16
N LEU A 17 1.75 3.12 -5.51
CA LEU A 17 0.42 2.66 -5.13
C LEU A 17 -0.50 2.65 -6.34
N THR A 18 -1.22 1.55 -6.53
CA THR A 18 -2.41 1.47 -7.39
C THR A 18 -3.61 1.06 -6.55
N LEU A 19 -4.70 1.84 -6.63
CA LEU A 19 -5.93 1.60 -5.89
C LEU A 19 -7.12 1.62 -6.84
N ASN A 20 -7.90 0.53 -6.82
CA ASN A 20 -9.20 0.44 -7.48
C ASN A 20 -10.32 0.37 -6.43
N LEU A 21 -11.19 1.38 -6.43
CA LEU A 21 -12.32 1.46 -5.50
C LEU A 21 -13.48 0.53 -5.88
N ASP A 22 -13.54 0.07 -7.13
CA ASP A 22 -14.58 -0.84 -7.64
C ASP A 22 -14.04 -2.28 -7.75
N GLY A 23 -13.20 -2.70 -6.79
CA GLY A 23 -12.46 -3.96 -6.81
C GLY A 23 -13.20 -5.18 -6.23
N ALA A 24 -12.44 -6.25 -6.04
CA ALA A 24 -12.90 -7.52 -5.48
C ALA A 24 -12.22 -7.87 -4.13
N GLY A 25 -11.42 -6.97 -3.57
CA GLY A 25 -10.66 -7.23 -2.34
C GLY A 25 -9.34 -7.93 -2.60
N ARG A 26 -8.73 -7.75 -3.78
CA ARG A 26 -7.41 -8.26 -4.12
C ARG A 26 -6.34 -7.34 -3.56
N TYR A 27 -5.21 -7.91 -3.16
CA TYR A 27 -4.13 -7.09 -2.64
C TYR A 27 -2.75 -7.67 -2.96
N GLN A 28 -1.78 -6.77 -3.08
CA GLN A 28 -0.35 -7.04 -3.06
C GLN A 28 0.29 -5.88 -2.32
N VAL A 29 0.70 -6.10 -1.06
CA VAL A 29 1.19 -5.03 -0.18
C VAL A 29 2.57 -5.41 0.35
N ASP A 30 3.53 -4.52 0.17
CA ASP A 30 4.84 -4.61 0.80
C ASP A 30 5.33 -3.21 1.20
N THR A 31 5.28 -2.91 2.50
CA THR A 31 5.78 -1.65 3.05
C THR A 31 7.06 -1.81 3.88
N GLY A 32 7.65 -3.01 3.92
CA GLY A 32 8.73 -3.34 4.87
C GLY A 32 8.28 -3.46 6.34
N CYS A 33 7.05 -3.05 6.70
CA CYS A 33 6.48 -3.17 8.05
C CYS A 33 5.37 -4.22 8.08
N GLY A 34 5.66 -5.41 8.59
CA GLY A 34 4.74 -6.56 8.53
C GLY A 34 3.37 -6.31 9.19
N PHE A 35 3.32 -5.53 10.27
CA PHE A 35 2.05 -5.18 10.91
C PHE A 35 1.20 -4.24 10.03
N LEU A 36 1.83 -3.24 9.40
CA LEU A 36 1.14 -2.33 8.48
C LEU A 36 0.65 -3.07 7.22
N ASN A 37 1.47 -3.97 6.67
CA ASN A 37 1.06 -4.85 5.58
C ASN A 37 -0.25 -5.55 5.95
N HIS A 38 -0.28 -6.24 7.10
CA HIS A 38 -1.47 -6.95 7.54
C HIS A 38 -2.71 -6.04 7.67
N MET A 39 -2.55 -4.82 8.21
CA MET A 39 -3.65 -3.87 8.31
C MET A 39 -4.18 -3.41 6.94
N LEU A 40 -3.30 -3.17 5.98
CA LEU A 40 -3.67 -2.76 4.62
C LEU A 40 -4.29 -3.89 3.80
N GLU A 41 -3.85 -5.14 4.01
CA GLU A 41 -4.49 -6.33 3.45
C GLU A 41 -5.94 -6.46 3.94
N LEU A 42 -6.16 -6.31 5.26
CA LEU A 42 -7.51 -6.31 5.84
C LEU A 42 -8.35 -5.15 5.30
N PHE A 43 -7.77 -3.96 5.17
CA PHE A 43 -8.42 -2.80 4.56
C PHE A 43 -8.90 -3.10 3.12
N ALA A 44 -8.02 -3.63 2.26
CA ALA A 44 -8.39 -3.99 0.89
C ALA A 44 -9.46 -5.09 0.86
N ARG A 45 -9.24 -6.17 1.63
CA ARG A 45 -10.13 -7.34 1.68
C ARG A 45 -11.54 -6.98 2.12
N HIS A 46 -11.68 -6.24 3.21
CA HIS A 46 -12.98 -5.93 3.80
C HIS A 46 -13.63 -4.69 3.19
N GLY A 47 -12.84 -3.78 2.59
CA GLY A 47 -13.34 -2.64 1.80
C GLY A 47 -13.75 -3.00 0.38
N ARG A 48 -13.40 -4.21 -0.10
CA ARG A 48 -13.53 -4.63 -1.51
C ARG A 48 -12.78 -3.72 -2.49
N PHE A 49 -11.63 -3.22 -2.06
CA PHE A 49 -10.71 -2.51 -2.94
C PHE A 49 -9.69 -3.47 -3.53
N ASP A 50 -9.23 -3.20 -4.74
CA ASP A 50 -8.00 -3.82 -5.22
C ASP A 50 -6.84 -2.86 -4.94
N LEU A 51 -5.83 -3.33 -4.20
CA LEU A 51 -4.69 -2.52 -3.74
C LEU A 51 -3.36 -3.17 -4.12
N VAL A 52 -2.55 -2.47 -4.89
CA VAL A 52 -1.13 -2.79 -5.06
C VAL A 52 -0.34 -1.67 -4.41
N LEU A 53 0.53 -2.00 -3.46
CA LEU A 53 1.35 -1.04 -2.74
C LEU A 53 2.75 -1.61 -2.54
N THR A 54 3.76 -0.85 -2.95
CA THR A 54 5.14 -1.07 -2.58
C THR A 54 5.68 0.20 -1.96
N CYS A 55 6.32 0.07 -0.80
CA CYS A 55 6.98 1.17 -0.10
C CYS A 55 8.35 0.71 0.39
N HIS A 56 9.38 1.49 0.04
CA HIS A 56 10.71 1.38 0.61
C HIS A 56 10.98 2.63 1.42
N GLY A 57 11.28 2.48 2.71
CA GLY A 57 11.57 3.59 3.62
C GLY A 57 12.84 3.36 4.41
N ASP A 58 13.27 4.39 5.14
CA ASP A 58 14.41 4.41 6.06
C ASP A 58 14.11 3.68 7.39
N VAL A 59 13.72 2.40 7.28
CA VAL A 59 13.30 1.54 8.40
C VAL A 59 14.38 1.31 9.47
N GLU A 60 15.64 1.66 9.16
CA GLU A 60 16.74 1.72 10.12
C GLU A 60 16.62 2.87 11.12
N VAL A 61 15.87 3.92 10.80
CA VAL A 61 15.54 5.03 11.70
C VAL A 61 14.39 4.58 12.60
N ASP A 62 13.21 4.37 12.02
CA ASP A 62 12.04 3.70 12.61
C ASP A 62 10.98 3.39 11.52
N TYR A 63 9.76 3.02 11.93
CA TYR A 63 8.64 2.72 11.03
C TYR A 63 7.61 3.86 10.94
N HIS A 64 7.94 5.08 11.39
CA HIS A 64 7.03 6.22 11.33
C HIS A 64 6.64 6.58 9.89
#